data_AF-A0A2W0DSV0-F1
#
_entry.id   AF-A0A2W0DSV0-F1
#
_cell.length_a   1.000
_cell.length_b   1.000
_cell.length_c   1.000
_cell.angle_alpha   90.00
_cell.angle_beta   90.00
_cell.angle_gamma   90.00
#
_symmetry.space_group_name_H-M   'P 1'
#
loop_
_entity.id
_entity.type
_entity.pdbx_description
1 polymer ?
#
loop_
_entity_poly.entity_id
_entity_poly.type
_entity_poly.pdbx_seq_one_letter_code
_entity_poly.pdbx_strand_id
1 'polypeptide(L)' 'ASVPLGLSKAWERGDLPEGVPALLFGFGGGFAHAGQVVTTPVRSF' A
#
# COMPACT_ATOMS: atom_id res chain seq x y z
N ALA A 1 -3.75 8.24 -8.58
CA ALA A 1 -2.87 8.15 -7.39
C ALA A 1 -3.50 7.39 -6.20
N SER A 2 -4.59 6.64 -6.39
CA SER A 2 -5.40 6.10 -5.27
C SER A 2 -4.67 5.07 -4.41
N VAL A 3 -3.87 4.19 -5.01
CA VAL A 3 -3.21 3.10 -4.28
C VAL A 3 -2.16 3.62 -3.28
N PRO A 4 -1.19 4.48 -3.68
CA PRO A 4 -0.25 5.06 -2.71
C PRO A 4 -0.92 5.93 -1.63
N LEU A 5 -1.95 6.70 -1.99
CA LEU A 5 -2.69 7.52 -1.03
C LEU A 5 -3.50 6.68 -0.04
N GLY A 6 -4.06 5.55 -0.49
CA GLY A 6 -4.75 4.59 0.37
C GLY A 6 -3.81 3.97 1.40
N LEU A 7 -2.62 3.55 0.96
CA LEU A 7 -1.57 3.06 1.85
C LEU A 7 -1.19 4.11 2.90
N SER A 8 -0.88 5.34 2.49
CA SER A 8 -0.51 6.42 3.41
C SER A 8 -1.59 6.66 4.47
N LYS A 9 -2.86 6.76 4.07
CA LYS A 9 -3.96 6.96 5.03
C LYS A 9 -4.14 5.80 6.00
N ALA A 10 -4.02 4.55 5.53
CA ALA A 10 -4.14 3.38 6.40
C ALA A 10 -2.97 3.27 7.38
N TRP A 11 -1.76 3.62 6.93
CA TRP A 11 -0.56 3.67 7.77
C TRP A 11 -0.68 4.71 8.90
N GLU A 12 -1.09 5.94 8.57
CA GLU A 12 -1.27 7.02 9.54
C GLU A 12 -2.35 6.69 10.59
N ARG A 13 -3.40 5.96 10.21
CA ARG A 13 -4.43 5.49 11.16
C ARG A 13 -3.99 4.33 12.06
N GLY A 14 -2.91 3.63 11.71
CA GLY A 14 -2.46 2.44 12.45
C GLY A 14 -3.19 1.14 12.09
N ASP A 15 -3.90 1.10 10.95
CA ASP A 15 -4.67 -0.08 10.54
C ASP A 15 -3.81 -1.20 9.95
N LEU A 16 -2.54 -0.92 9.66
CA LEU A 16 -1.59 -1.85 9.04
C LEU A 16 -0.46 -2.18 10.02
N PRO A 17 -0.06 -3.46 10.14
CA PRO A 17 1.10 -3.86 10.93
C PRO A 17 2.42 -3.38 10.28
N GLU A 18 3.44 -3.22 11.10
CA GLU A 18 4.77 -2.73 10.68
C GLU A 18 5.65 -3.85 10.12
N GLY A 19 6.51 -3.52 9.17
CA GLY A 19 7.54 -4.43 8.67
C GLY A 19 7.03 -5.71 8.00
N VAL A 20 5.76 -5.77 7.59
CA VAL A 20 5.17 -6.97 6.95
C VAL A 20 5.02 -6.78 5.44
N PRO A 21 4.98 -7.87 4.65
CA PRO A 21 4.59 -7.79 3.25
C PRO A 21 3.15 -7.28 3.06
N ALA A 22 2.96 -6.34 2.14
CA ALA A 22 1.67 -5.81 1.71
C ALA A 22 1.58 -5.79 0.18
N LEU A 23 0.40 -6.17 -0.35
CA LEU A 23 0.13 -6.12 -1.79
C LEU A 23 -0.49 -4.77 -2.15
N LEU A 24 0.20 -4.00 -2.98
CA LEU A 24 -0.37 -2.86 -3.68
C LEU A 24 -0.88 -3.33 -5.03
N PHE A 25 -2.16 -3.12 -5.30
CA PHE A 25 -2.80 -3.58 -6.53
C PHE A 25 -3.68 -2.49 -7.14
N GLY A 26 -3.51 -2.24 -8.44
CA GLY A 26 -4.29 -1.26 -9.19
C GLY A 26 -4.74 -1.81 -10.53
N PHE A 27 -5.85 -1.26 -11.02
CA PHE A 27 -6.45 -1.58 -12.32
C PHE A 27 -6.95 -0.29 -12.99
N GLY A 28 -7.13 -0.31 -14.31
CA GLY A 28 -7.55 0.88 -15.04
C GLY A 28 -7.93 0.63 -16.50
N GLY A 29 -8.01 1.72 -17.27
CA GLY A 29 -8.36 1.69 -18.69
C GLY A 29 -7.46 0.78 -19.51
N GLY A 30 -8.00 0.22 -20.59
CA GLY A 30 -7.28 -0.72 -21.45
C GLY A 30 -7.20 -2.15 -20.91
N PHE A 31 -8.07 -2.51 -19.95
CA PHE A 31 -8.08 -3.83 -19.30
C PHE A 31 -6.73 -4.20 -18.65
N ALA A 32 -6.02 -3.18 -18.16
CA ALA A 32 -4.70 -3.34 -17.59
C ALA A 32 -4.74 -3.33 -16.05
N HIS A 33 -3.84 -4.09 -15.45
CA HIS A 33 -3.61 -4.12 -14.01
C HIS A 33 -2.11 -4.19 -13.70
N ALA A 34 -1.74 -3.76 -12.50
CA ALA A 34 -0.38 -3.89 -11.99
C ALA A 34 -0.41 -4.13 -10.48
N GLY A 35 0.56 -4.91 -9.99
CA GLY A 35 0.70 -5.22 -8.59
C GLY A 35 2.16 -5.22 -8.16
N GLN A 36 2.41 -4.88 -6.90
CA GLN A 36 3.72 -4.94 -6.28
C GLN A 36 3.58 -5.36 -4.82
N VAL A 37 4.42 -6.31 -4.40
CA VAL A 37 4.60 -6.60 -2.98
C VAL A 37 5.64 -5.62 -2.44
N VAL A 38 5.28 -4.91 -1.37
CA VAL A 38 6.16 -4.01 -0.64
C VAL A 38 6.20 -4.41 0.83
N THR A 39 7.23 -3.99 1.55
CA THR A 39 7.24 -4.07 3.01
C THR A 39 6.57 -2.82 3.58
N THR A 40 5.64 -2.96 4.52
CA THR A 40 5.11 -1.81 5.27
C THR A 40 6.25 -1.12 6.03
N PRO A 41 6.14 0.19 6.29
CA PRO A 41 7.18 0.90 7.04
C PRO A 41 7.33 0.33 8.46
N VAL A 42 8.37 0.77 9.16
CA VAL A 42 8.51 0.63 10.61
C VAL A 42 8.40 2.00 11.25
N ARG A 43 7.75 2.12 12.41
CA ARG A 43 7.74 3.38 13.17
C ARG A 43 9.07 3.49 13.89
N SER A 44 9.94 4.39 13.42
CA SER A 44 11.12 4.77 14.19
C SER A 44 10.70 5.68 15.35
N PHE A 45 11.20 5.37 16.54
CA PHE A 45 11.16 6.27 17.71
C PHE A 45 12.03 7.52 17.49
#